data_AF-A0A6L4AWA0-F1
#
_entry.id   AF-A0A6L4AWA0-F1
#
_cell.length_a   1.000
_cell.length_b   1.000
_cell.length_c   1.000
_cell.angle_alpha   90.00
_cell.angle_beta   90.00
_cell.angle_gamma   90.00
#
_symmetry.space_group_name_H-M   'P 1'
#
loop_
_entity.id
_entity.type
_entity.pdbx_description
1 polymer ?
#
loop_
_entity_poly.entity_id
_entity_poly.type
_entity_poly.pdbx_seq_one_letter_code
_entity_poly.pdbx_strand_id
1 'polypeptide(L)'
;MSASPEPTRHSEWLAYTDLPTTHGVFAMHIFRTTLPDPTQGFQEHVALVHGQVEGVAGLPVRVHSECLTGEVFGSLKCDCRDQLDLALSEIVRRGAGIVLYLRQEGRGIGLTNKVRAYHLQSRGHDTVDANRLLGLPDDARSYEVVPEMLAHFKVPSIQLMTNNPDKLAKLTALGVQVDGCLP
;
A
#
# COMPACT_ATOMS: atom_id res chain seq x y z
N MET A 1 3.56 -15.60 36.18
CA MET A 1 4.16 -15.12 34.92
C MET A 1 3.02 -14.87 33.96
N SER A 2 2.53 -13.63 33.90
CA SER A 2 1.51 -13.27 32.91
C SER A 2 2.19 -13.27 31.56
N ALA A 3 1.79 -14.18 30.66
CA ALA A 3 2.17 -14.07 29.26
C ALA A 3 1.76 -12.66 28.80
N SER A 4 2.71 -11.90 28.26
CA SER A 4 2.39 -10.71 27.50
C SER A 4 1.39 -11.11 26.41
N PRO A 5 0.29 -10.37 26.20
CA PRO A 5 -0.63 -10.69 25.12
C PRO A 5 0.18 -10.75 23.82
N GLU A 6 -0.01 -11.83 23.03
CA GLU A 6 0.59 -11.86 21.70
C GLU A 6 0.12 -10.62 20.92
N PRO A 7 1.02 -9.96 20.17
CA PRO A 7 0.63 -8.81 19.37
C PRO A 7 -0.52 -9.21 18.45
N THR A 8 -1.54 -8.36 18.37
CA THR A 8 -2.69 -8.57 17.48
C THR A 8 -2.17 -8.69 16.05
N ARG A 9 -2.37 -9.84 15.42
CA ARG A 9 -2.08 -9.99 13.98
C ARG A 9 -3.13 -9.25 13.18
N HIS A 10 -2.71 -8.52 12.16
CA HIS A 10 -3.53 -7.73 11.25
C HIS A 10 -3.70 -8.41 9.88
N SER A 11 -2.86 -9.39 9.55
CA SER A 11 -2.84 -10.09 8.28
C SER A 11 -2.36 -11.54 8.37
N GLU A 12 -2.75 -12.34 7.38
CA GLU A 12 -2.28 -13.70 7.17
C GLU A 12 -1.90 -13.91 5.69
N TRP A 13 -0.86 -14.69 5.44
CA TRP A 13 -0.44 -15.04 4.08
C TRP A 13 -1.24 -16.23 3.56
N LEU A 14 -1.72 -16.16 2.31
CA LEU A 14 -2.62 -17.17 1.74
C LEU A 14 -2.00 -17.96 0.58
N ALA A 15 -1.32 -17.29 -0.35
CA ALA A 15 -0.84 -17.90 -1.59
C ALA A 15 0.26 -17.06 -2.24
N TYR A 16 0.99 -17.67 -3.18
CA TYR A 16 1.89 -16.96 -4.08
C TYR A 16 2.00 -17.61 -5.47
N THR A 17 2.42 -16.83 -6.46
CA THR A 17 2.74 -17.32 -7.82
C THR A 17 3.72 -16.40 -8.54
N ASP A 18 4.39 -16.90 -9.57
CA ASP A 18 5.19 -16.07 -10.47
C ASP A 18 4.26 -15.26 -11.39
N LEU A 19 4.53 -13.96 -11.47
CA LEU A 19 3.80 -12.99 -12.27
C LEU A 19 4.78 -12.28 -13.23
N PRO A 20 4.91 -12.77 -14.47
CA PRO A 20 5.57 -12.04 -15.53
C PRO A 20 4.80 -10.75 -15.84
N THR A 21 5.49 -9.60 -15.84
CA THR A 21 4.92 -8.28 -16.15
C THR A 21 5.72 -7.60 -17.25
N THR A 22 5.23 -6.46 -17.74
CA THR A 22 5.98 -5.60 -18.65
C THR A 22 7.24 -4.98 -18.03
N HIS A 23 7.32 -4.96 -16.70
CA HIS A 23 8.47 -4.41 -15.96
C HIS A 23 9.52 -5.48 -15.65
N GLY A 24 9.14 -6.75 -15.63
CA GLY A 24 9.97 -7.87 -15.20
C GLY A 24 9.15 -8.97 -14.54
N VAL A 25 9.81 -10.01 -14.04
CA VAL A 25 9.15 -11.10 -13.31
C VAL A 25 9.12 -10.77 -11.82
N PHE A 26 7.93 -10.90 -11.21
CA PHE A 26 7.73 -10.76 -9.77
C PHE A 26 7.14 -12.04 -9.20
N ALA A 27 7.43 -12.36 -7.94
CA ALA A 27 6.61 -13.25 -7.15
C ALA A 27 5.47 -12.43 -6.52
N MET A 28 4.23 -12.79 -6.84
CA MET A 28 3.03 -12.16 -6.30
C MET A 28 2.54 -12.96 -5.10
N HIS A 29 2.50 -12.35 -3.92
CA HIS A 29 1.99 -12.94 -2.68
C HIS A 29 0.67 -12.28 -2.27
N ILE A 30 -0.28 -13.08 -1.80
CA ILE A 30 -1.57 -12.62 -1.25
C ILE A 30 -1.54 -12.65 0.27
N PHE A 31 -1.93 -11.53 0.87
CA PHE A 31 -2.15 -11.38 2.30
C PHE A 31 -3.60 -10.97 2.54
N ARG A 32 -4.29 -11.55 3.52
CA ARG A 32 -5.66 -11.17 3.89
C ARG A 32 -5.68 -10.55 5.27
N THR A 33 -6.49 -9.53 5.48
CA THR A 33 -6.69 -8.98 6.83
C THR A 33 -7.29 -10.02 7.77
N THR A 34 -6.91 -10.03 9.03
CA THR A 34 -7.44 -10.94 10.06
C THR A 34 -8.73 -10.42 10.70
N LEU A 35 -8.95 -9.11 10.62
CA LEU A 35 -10.17 -8.45 11.05
C LEU A 35 -10.93 -7.93 9.83
N PRO A 36 -12.27 -8.10 9.79
CA PRO A 36 -13.07 -7.56 8.73
C PRO A 36 -13.24 -6.05 8.90
N ASP A 37 -13.11 -5.31 7.81
CA ASP A 37 -13.65 -3.96 7.74
C ASP A 37 -15.19 -4.02 7.80
N PRO A 38 -15.87 -3.12 8.54
CA PRO A 38 -17.33 -3.15 8.66
C PRO A 38 -18.09 -3.03 7.33
N THR A 39 -17.45 -2.46 6.31
CA THR A 39 -18.06 -2.17 5.00
C THR A 39 -17.51 -3.05 3.88
N GLN A 40 -16.24 -3.45 3.96
CA GLN A 40 -15.53 -4.18 2.91
C GLN A 40 -15.28 -5.65 3.29
N GLY A 41 -15.52 -6.04 4.54
CA GLY A 41 -15.19 -7.36 5.03
C GLY A 41 -13.67 -7.58 5.08
N PHE A 42 -13.25 -8.82 4.90
CA PHE A 42 -11.82 -9.15 4.82
C PHE A 42 -11.23 -8.62 3.51
N GLN A 43 -10.13 -7.90 3.62
CA GLN A 43 -9.44 -7.34 2.47
C GLN A 43 -8.22 -8.18 2.12
N GLU A 44 -8.03 -8.43 0.84
CA GLU A 44 -6.78 -9.01 0.33
C GLU A 44 -5.84 -7.90 -0.12
N HIS A 45 -4.56 -8.07 0.12
CA HIS A 45 -3.48 -7.17 -0.25
C HIS A 45 -2.43 -7.99 -0.98
N VAL A 46 -1.61 -7.30 -1.78
CA VAL A 46 -0.62 -7.95 -2.63
C VAL A 46 0.77 -7.47 -2.25
N ALA A 47 1.72 -8.39 -2.18
CA ALA A 47 3.14 -8.05 -2.28
C ALA A 47 3.68 -8.54 -3.61
N LEU A 48 4.25 -7.64 -4.41
CA LEU A 48 5.01 -7.97 -5.61
C LEU A 48 6.49 -7.91 -5.26
N VAL A 49 7.14 -9.08 -5.26
CA VAL A 49 8.52 -9.26 -4.83
C VAL A 49 9.39 -9.53 -6.05
N HIS A 50 10.48 -8.78 -6.19
CA HIS A 50 11.50 -9.03 -7.22
C HIS A 50 12.84 -9.33 -6.55
N GLY A 51 13.61 -10.26 -7.11
CA GLY A 51 14.93 -10.62 -6.61
C GLY A 51 14.92 -11.35 -5.25
N GLN A 52 16.10 -11.44 -4.63
CA GLN A 52 16.25 -12.00 -3.29
C GLN A 52 16.08 -10.91 -2.24
N VAL A 53 15.09 -11.06 -1.35
CA VAL A 53 14.71 -10.04 -0.36
C VAL A 53 14.92 -10.48 1.09
N GLU A 54 15.06 -11.78 1.34
CA GLU A 54 15.17 -12.33 2.69
C GLU A 54 16.44 -11.84 3.39
N GLY A 55 16.29 -11.23 4.56
CA GLY A 55 17.42 -10.74 5.37
C GLY A 55 18.13 -9.50 4.81
N VAL A 56 17.62 -8.89 3.73
CA VAL A 56 18.24 -7.72 3.10
C VAL A 56 17.87 -6.45 3.89
N ALA A 57 18.87 -5.80 4.48
CA ALA A 57 18.72 -4.48 5.10
C ALA A 57 18.70 -3.36 4.04
N GLY A 58 17.93 -2.31 4.31
CA GLY A 58 17.76 -1.17 3.40
C GLY A 58 17.08 -1.55 2.08
N LEU A 59 16.20 -2.55 2.09
CA LEU A 59 15.56 -3.05 0.87
C LEU A 59 14.63 -1.98 0.26
N PRO A 60 14.68 -1.70 -1.06
CA PRO A 60 13.73 -0.80 -1.72
C PRO A 60 12.29 -1.32 -1.56
N VAL A 61 11.44 -0.54 -0.90
CA VAL A 61 10.03 -0.90 -0.70
C VAL A 61 9.12 0.27 -1.06
N ARG A 62 8.10 -0.02 -1.87
CA ARG A 62 7.00 0.89 -2.18
C ARG A 62 5.74 0.43 -1.46
N VAL A 63 5.19 1.27 -0.59
CA VAL A 63 3.84 1.06 -0.02
C VAL A 63 2.83 1.83 -0.87
N HIS A 64 2.11 1.11 -1.72
CA HIS A 64 1.17 1.65 -2.69
C HIS A 64 -0.28 1.46 -2.23
N SER A 65 -1.10 2.49 -2.37
CA SER A 65 -2.55 2.40 -2.10
C SER A 65 -3.26 2.27 -3.44
N GLU A 66 -4.12 1.26 -3.58
CA GLU A 66 -4.93 0.99 -4.78
C GLU A 66 -5.63 2.24 -5.32
N CYS A 67 -5.57 2.41 -6.65
CA CYS A 67 -6.25 3.45 -7.37
C CYS A 67 -6.71 2.93 -8.74
N LEU A 68 -7.87 2.28 -8.76
CA LEU A 68 -8.47 1.67 -9.95
C LEU A 68 -8.58 2.67 -11.11
N THR A 69 -9.06 3.88 -10.84
CA THR A 69 -9.25 4.89 -11.88
C THR A 69 -7.95 5.30 -12.55
N GLY A 70 -6.87 5.44 -11.78
CA GLY A 70 -5.57 5.83 -12.33
C GLY A 70 -4.89 4.65 -13.03
N GLU A 71 -4.77 3.53 -12.32
CA GLU A 71 -3.96 2.38 -12.70
C GLU A 71 -4.58 1.59 -13.85
N VAL A 72 -5.89 1.34 -13.79
CA VAL A 72 -6.58 0.49 -14.78
C VAL A 72 -7.20 1.32 -15.89
N PHE A 73 -7.84 2.45 -15.55
CA PHE A 73 -8.56 3.27 -16.54
C PHE A 73 -7.76 4.47 -17.08
N GLY A 74 -6.53 4.69 -16.62
CA GLY A 74 -5.67 5.76 -17.14
C GLY A 74 -6.18 7.17 -16.85
N SER A 75 -6.90 7.36 -15.73
CA SER A 75 -7.41 8.67 -15.31
C SER A 75 -6.28 9.68 -15.12
N LEU A 76 -6.41 10.84 -15.77
CA LEU A 76 -5.49 11.98 -15.64
C LEU A 76 -5.73 12.83 -14.37
N LYS A 77 -6.69 12.45 -13.52
CA LYS A 77 -6.99 13.16 -12.26
C LYS A 77 -5.96 12.92 -11.15
N CYS A 78 -5.08 11.94 -11.31
CA CYS A 78 -4.05 11.59 -10.34
C CYS A 78 -2.87 10.94 -11.06
N ASP A 79 -1.72 10.89 -10.39
CA ASP A 79 -0.47 10.30 -10.84
C ASP A 79 -0.25 8.88 -10.29
N CYS A 80 -1.28 8.23 -9.72
CA CYS A 80 -1.13 6.93 -9.04
C CYS A 80 -0.55 5.84 -9.96
N ARG A 81 -0.90 5.85 -11.25
CA ARG A 81 -0.35 4.91 -12.23
C ARG A 81 1.14 5.13 -12.43
N ASP A 82 1.54 6.37 -12.72
CA ASP A 82 2.94 6.72 -12.97
C ASP A 82 3.82 6.40 -11.75
N GLN A 83 3.30 6.63 -10.54
CA GLN A 83 4.00 6.25 -9.31
C GLN A 83 4.15 4.73 -9.14
N LEU A 84 3.15 3.93 -9.53
CA LEU A 84 3.23 2.48 -9.48
C LEU A 84 4.22 1.94 -10.53
N ASP A 85 4.12 2.43 -11.77
CA ASP A 85 5.00 2.03 -12.88
C ASP A 85 6.46 2.39 -12.59
N LEU A 86 6.72 3.58 -12.03
CA LEU A 86 8.06 4.00 -11.60
C LEU A 86 8.61 3.07 -10.51
N ALA A 87 7.79 2.72 -9.51
CA ALA A 87 8.23 1.86 -8.42
C ALA A 87 8.58 0.44 -8.91
N LEU A 88 7.73 -0.15 -9.75
CA LEU A 88 7.98 -1.47 -10.35
C LEU A 88 9.26 -1.46 -11.20
N SER A 89 9.42 -0.46 -12.07
CA SER A 89 10.61 -0.30 -12.91
C SER A 89 11.88 -0.15 -12.10
N GLU A 90 11.86 0.69 -11.08
CA GLU A 90 13.01 1.00 -10.24
C GLU A 90 13.43 -0.20 -9.38
N ILE A 91 12.46 -0.96 -8.85
CA ILE A 91 12.73 -2.22 -8.13
C ILE A 91 13.44 -3.22 -9.04
N VAL A 92 12.96 -3.41 -10.27
CA VAL A 92 13.60 -4.31 -11.23
C VAL A 92 15.00 -3.79 -11.60
N ARG A 93 15.15 -2.48 -11.82
CA ARG A 93 16.46 -1.86 -12.13
C ARG A 93 17.48 -2.08 -11.01
N ARG A 94 17.04 -2.11 -9.74
CA ARG A 94 17.88 -2.38 -8.57
C ARG A 94 18.14 -3.87 -8.33
N GLY A 95 17.41 -4.75 -9.00
CA GLY A 95 17.55 -6.20 -8.93
C GLY A 95 16.90 -6.86 -7.71
N ALA A 96 16.43 -6.09 -6.71
CA ALA A 96 15.65 -6.60 -5.59
C ALA A 96 14.76 -5.51 -4.97
N GLY A 97 13.56 -5.90 -4.53
CA GLY A 97 12.64 -4.98 -3.83
C GLY A 97 11.20 -5.50 -3.76
N ILE A 98 10.34 -4.74 -3.07
CA ILE A 98 8.94 -5.11 -2.85
C ILE A 98 8.00 -3.93 -3.12
N VAL A 99 6.93 -4.17 -3.88
CA VAL A 99 5.74 -3.30 -3.88
C VAL A 99 4.68 -3.94 -2.99
N LEU A 100 4.33 -3.28 -1.90
CA LEU A 100 3.17 -3.62 -1.08
C LEU A 100 1.96 -2.85 -1.61
N TYR A 101 1.10 -3.54 -2.34
CA TYR A 101 -0.12 -2.99 -2.93
C TYR A 101 -1.30 -3.23 -1.98
N LEU A 102 -1.67 -2.18 -1.27
CA LEU A 102 -2.75 -2.19 -0.28
C LEU A 102 -4.06 -1.80 -0.94
N ARG A 103 -5.05 -2.70 -0.89
CA ARG A 103 -6.39 -2.53 -1.48
C ARG A 103 -7.29 -1.63 -0.63
N GLN A 104 -6.90 -0.36 -0.56
CA GLN A 104 -7.55 0.69 0.22
C GLN A 104 -7.85 1.92 -0.65
N GLU A 105 -8.66 1.69 -1.67
CA GLU A 105 -9.09 2.68 -2.66
C GLU A 105 -9.64 3.97 -2.03
N GLY A 106 -9.39 5.09 -2.70
CA GLY A 106 -9.93 6.40 -2.33
C GLY A 106 -9.31 7.00 -1.06
N ARG A 107 -8.18 6.48 -0.56
CA ARG A 107 -7.68 6.73 0.81
C ARG A 107 -8.55 6.04 1.88
N GLY A 108 -8.96 4.80 1.61
CA GLY A 108 -9.72 3.97 2.54
C GLY A 108 -11.23 4.20 2.55
N ILE A 109 -11.74 5.26 1.92
CA ILE A 109 -13.20 5.51 1.81
C ILE A 109 -13.90 4.64 0.74
N GLY A 110 -13.12 3.92 -0.07
CA GLY A 110 -13.62 3.06 -1.14
C GLY A 110 -13.96 3.78 -2.44
N LEU A 111 -14.09 2.99 -3.52
CA LEU A 111 -14.31 3.49 -4.88
C LEU A 111 -15.59 4.33 -5.03
N THR A 112 -16.69 3.85 -4.45
CA THR A 112 -18.00 4.53 -4.53
C THR A 112 -17.93 5.96 -4.01
N ASN A 113 -17.29 6.16 -2.86
CA ASN A 113 -17.17 7.47 -2.25
C ASN A 113 -16.15 8.36 -2.98
N LYS A 114 -15.07 7.78 -3.51
CA LYS A 114 -14.16 8.50 -4.41
C LYS A 114 -14.89 9.04 -5.64
N VAL A 115 -15.75 8.25 -6.28
CA VAL A 115 -16.53 8.70 -7.45
C VAL A 115 -17.53 9.80 -7.05
N ARG A 116 -18.19 9.68 -5.89
CA ARG A 116 -19.05 10.76 -5.35
C ARG A 116 -18.27 12.05 -5.12
N ALA A 117 -17.07 11.97 -4.55
CA ALA A 117 -16.21 13.14 -4.34
C ALA A 117 -15.81 13.78 -5.68
N TYR A 118 -15.43 12.99 -6.68
CA TYR A 118 -15.15 13.48 -8.04
C TYR A 118 -16.35 14.18 -8.69
N HIS A 119 -17.55 13.67 -8.45
CA HIS A 119 -18.79 14.27 -8.96
C HIS A 119 -19.10 15.64 -8.33
N LEU A 120 -18.79 15.82 -7.04
CA LEU A 120 -18.90 17.12 -6.39
C LEU A 120 -17.81 18.08 -6.88
N GLN A 121 -16.58 17.59 -7.01
CA GLN A 121 -15.46 18.40 -7.52
C GLN A 121 -15.72 18.89 -8.95
N SER A 122 -16.31 18.07 -9.82
CA SER A 122 -16.67 18.49 -11.17
C SER A 122 -17.75 19.59 -11.21
N ARG A 123 -18.41 19.85 -10.08
CA ARG A 123 -19.37 20.95 -9.91
C ARG A 123 -18.80 22.16 -9.17
N GLY A 124 -17.48 22.20 -9.00
CA GLY A 124 -16.77 23.37 -8.46
C GLY A 124 -16.50 23.34 -6.96
N HIS A 125 -16.84 22.25 -6.26
CA HIS A 125 -16.40 22.06 -4.88
C HIS A 125 -14.90 21.72 -4.85
N ASP A 126 -14.17 22.23 -3.87
CA ASP A 126 -12.82 21.74 -3.63
C ASP A 126 -12.85 20.33 -2.99
N THR A 127 -11.67 19.72 -2.83
CA THR A 127 -11.57 18.34 -2.32
C THR A 127 -12.04 18.23 -0.86
N VAL A 128 -11.79 19.25 -0.04
CA VAL A 128 -12.13 19.25 1.39
C VAL A 128 -13.64 19.41 1.56
N ASP A 129 -14.24 20.34 0.82
CA ASP A 129 -15.68 20.57 0.83
C ASP A 129 -16.44 19.36 0.30
N ALA A 130 -15.94 18.71 -0.76
CA ALA A 130 -16.54 17.48 -1.27
C ALA A 130 -16.55 16.35 -0.22
N ASN A 131 -15.45 16.17 0.53
CA ASN A 131 -15.38 15.16 1.60
C ASN A 131 -16.32 15.51 2.76
N ARG A 132 -16.35 16.77 3.17
CA ARG A 132 -17.24 17.26 4.24
C ARG A 132 -18.72 17.06 3.88
N LEU A 133 -19.11 17.39 2.65
CA LEU A 133 -20.48 17.18 2.15
C LEU A 133 -20.89 15.70 2.17
N LEU A 134 -19.93 14.79 2.03
CA LEU A 134 -20.16 13.34 2.08
C LEU A 134 -20.01 12.74 3.49
N GLY A 135 -19.64 13.55 4.49
CA GLY A 135 -19.38 13.08 5.86
C GLY A 135 -18.18 12.13 5.96
N LEU A 136 -17.19 12.27 5.08
CA LEU A 136 -16.05 11.36 4.97
C LEU A 136 -14.80 11.92 5.66
N PRO A 137 -13.96 11.07 6.24
CA PRO A 137 -12.63 11.46 6.71
C PRO A 137 -11.71 11.80 5.52
N ASP A 138 -10.71 12.66 5.76
CA ASP A 138 -9.74 13.05 4.72
C ASP A 138 -8.76 11.92 4.36
N ASP A 139 -8.52 11.01 5.30
CA ASP A 139 -7.68 9.81 5.14
C ASP A 139 -8.14 8.71 6.13
N ALA A 140 -8.71 7.63 5.60
CA ALA A 140 -9.13 6.45 6.35
C ALA A 140 -8.17 5.26 6.16
N ARG A 141 -6.98 5.48 5.60
CA ARG A 141 -6.03 4.40 5.33
C ARG A 141 -5.48 3.80 6.61
N SER A 142 -5.30 2.48 6.56
CA SER A 142 -4.58 1.72 7.57
C SER A 142 -3.30 1.15 6.96
N TYR A 143 -2.22 1.16 7.75
CA TYR A 143 -0.93 0.57 7.38
C TYR A 143 -0.52 -0.56 8.32
N GLU A 144 -1.41 -0.99 9.21
CA GLU A 144 -1.17 -2.01 10.26
C GLU A 144 -0.71 -3.36 9.69
N VAL A 145 -1.09 -3.66 8.44
CA VAL A 145 -0.66 -4.88 7.72
C VAL A 145 0.80 -4.83 7.25
N VAL A 146 1.38 -3.64 7.10
CA VAL A 146 2.70 -3.46 6.47
C VAL A 146 3.83 -4.12 7.26
N PRO A 147 3.97 -3.94 8.59
CA PRO A 147 5.00 -4.61 9.36
C PRO A 147 4.96 -6.13 9.20
N GLU A 148 3.76 -6.71 9.15
CA GLU A 148 3.56 -8.17 9.07
C GLU A 148 3.88 -8.73 7.69
N MET A 149 3.48 -8.00 6.64
CA MET A 149 3.87 -8.34 5.27
C MET A 149 5.40 -8.32 5.13
N LEU A 150 6.09 -7.32 5.69
CA LEU A 150 7.56 -7.25 5.68
C LEU A 150 8.21 -8.35 6.52
N ALA A 151 7.64 -8.65 7.69
CA ALA A 151 8.10 -9.72 8.58
C ALA A 151 7.99 -11.10 7.92
N HIS A 152 6.97 -11.35 7.10
CA HIS A 152 6.84 -12.59 6.31
C HIS A 152 8.07 -12.83 5.43
N PHE A 153 8.62 -11.77 4.83
CA PHE A 153 9.83 -11.81 4.00
C PHE A 153 11.13 -11.67 4.81
N LYS A 154 11.05 -11.58 6.14
CA LYS A 154 12.18 -11.35 7.06
C LYS A 154 13.04 -10.16 6.63
N VAL A 155 12.40 -9.07 6.23
CA VAL A 155 13.07 -7.82 5.84
C VAL A 155 13.37 -7.01 7.11
N PRO A 156 14.64 -6.84 7.53
CA PRO A 156 14.99 -6.15 8.76
C PRO A 156 14.78 -4.63 8.67
N SER A 157 14.97 -4.03 7.49
CA SER A 157 14.78 -2.59 7.27
C SER A 157 14.58 -2.26 5.79
N ILE A 158 13.98 -1.10 5.53
CA ILE A 158 13.61 -0.68 4.18
C ILE A 158 14.18 0.68 3.79
N GLN A 159 14.42 0.86 2.50
CA GLN A 159 14.47 2.16 1.84
C GLN A 159 13.09 2.45 1.24
N LEU A 160 12.34 3.36 1.86
CA LEU A 160 10.94 3.61 1.53
C LEU A 160 10.82 4.52 0.29
N MET A 161 10.15 4.05 -0.75
CA MET A 161 9.91 4.81 -1.99
C MET A 161 8.71 5.74 -1.83
N THR A 162 8.92 6.92 -1.21
CA THR A 162 7.86 7.88 -0.91
C THR A 162 8.39 9.32 -0.85
N ASN A 163 7.59 10.26 -1.34
CA ASN A 163 7.75 11.69 -1.11
C ASN A 163 6.80 12.23 -0.02
N ASN A 164 5.99 11.34 0.58
CA ASN A 164 5.03 11.71 1.62
C ASN A 164 5.64 11.51 3.03
N PRO A 165 5.93 12.60 3.78
CA PRO A 165 6.50 12.50 5.13
C PRO A 165 5.53 11.90 6.15
N ASP A 166 4.21 12.08 5.97
CA ASP A 166 3.21 11.48 6.85
C ASP A 166 3.20 9.96 6.73
N LYS A 167 3.43 9.43 5.52
CA LYS A 167 3.53 7.98 5.31
C LYS A 167 4.77 7.42 6.02
N LEU A 168 5.89 8.12 5.94
CA LEU A 168 7.10 7.75 6.69
C LEU A 168 6.82 7.71 8.19
N ALA A 169 6.26 8.79 8.75
CA ALA A 169 5.95 8.87 10.16
C ALA A 169 4.99 7.76 10.63
N LYS A 170 3.92 7.49 9.87
CA LYS A 170 2.97 6.40 10.16
C LYS A 170 3.65 5.03 10.18
N LEU A 171 4.46 4.70 9.16
CA LEU A 171 5.13 3.40 9.09
C LEU A 171 6.18 3.22 10.19
N THR A 172 6.95 4.26 10.50
CA THR A 172 7.91 4.23 11.61
C THR A 172 7.19 4.06 12.96
N ALA A 173 6.05 4.72 13.16
CA ALA A 173 5.24 4.55 14.37
C ALA A 173 4.68 3.13 14.53
N LEU A 174 4.46 2.42 13.41
CA LEU A 174 4.09 1.00 13.37
C LEU A 174 5.28 0.05 13.55
N GLY A 175 6.48 0.57 13.83
CA GLY A 175 7.68 -0.24 14.07
C GLY A 175 8.41 -0.69 12.81
N VAL A 176 8.06 -0.16 11.62
CA VAL A 176 8.85 -0.41 10.41
C VAL A 176 10.18 0.34 10.51
N GLN A 177 11.29 -0.39 10.44
CA GLN A 177 12.62 0.21 10.38
C GLN A 177 12.86 0.80 8.98
N VAL A 178 12.89 2.12 8.88
CA VAL A 178 13.15 2.85 7.62
C VAL A 178 14.52 3.49 7.69
N ASP A 179 15.45 3.01 6.86
CA ASP A 179 16.84 3.50 6.83
C ASP A 179 16.99 4.78 5.99
N GLY A 180 16.02 5.05 5.13
CA GLY A 180 15.99 6.25 4.29
C GLY A 180 14.81 6.24 3.32
N CYS A 181 14.64 7.35 2.60
CA CYS A 181 13.66 7.47 1.54
C CYS A 181 14.33 7.45 0.16
N LEU A 182 13.67 6.80 -0.78
CA LEU A 182 13.95 6.93 -2.21
C LEU A 182 12.85 7.80 -2.85
N PRO A 183 13.21 8.64 -3.83
CA PRO A 183 12.24 9.47 -4.55
C PRO A 183 11.20 8.65 -5.32
#